data_AF-A0A968VSP7-F1
#
_entry.id   AF-A0A968VSP7-F1
#
_cell.length_a   1.000
_cell.length_b   1.000
_cell.length_c   1.000
_cell.angle_alpha   90.00
_cell.angle_beta   90.00
_cell.angle_gamma   90.00
#
_symmetry.space_group_name_H-M   'P 1'
#
loop_
_entity.id
_entity.type
_entity.pdbx_description
1 polymer ?
#
loop_
_entity_poly.entity_id
_entity_poly.type
_entity_poly.pdbx_seq_one_letter_code
_entity_poly.pdbx_strand_id
1 'polypeptide(L)'
;MLGHYGQGPGPASLQIIGRALPSAAAGVCKRLVPRPARAAQLLREGARCGSARLHRAEVRPLWRNLARHRPRRFCAGDRDHRRCARGRWPNVDILVEGHNRFSPHTALQFADAMASYQPTWFETPVPPQRISQMVEVAKRSPVPVACGEDYYSAQQFAELLSHDAVHIIQLEPQYLGMTVSKQVCGMVNAHNGVTAPHSAQGPLCSLVCAHLNTATPNFFIHEIFDDFNDDWSRNILTKPINVENGYIELSDEYPGWGADLNYDEIAKHPYNPNNYLPLFRAGWERRVAVTEGRF
;
A
#
# COMPACT_ATOMS: atom_id res chain seq x y z
N MET A 1 32.29 -30.92 2.41
CA MET A 1 32.66 -30.05 3.55
C MET A 1 31.45 -29.23 3.93
N LEU A 2 30.98 -29.43 5.16
CA LEU A 2 29.84 -28.74 5.76
C LEU A 2 30.17 -27.25 5.97
N GLY A 3 29.23 -26.36 5.63
CA GLY A 3 29.31 -24.93 5.90
C GLY A 3 27.95 -24.42 6.38
N HIS A 4 27.84 -24.23 7.69
CA HIS A 4 26.68 -23.67 8.39
C HIS A 4 26.31 -22.27 7.88
N TYR A 5 25.02 -22.03 7.61
CA TYR A 5 24.42 -20.69 7.60
C TYR A 5 23.30 -20.64 8.64
N GLY A 6 23.64 -20.13 9.82
CA GLY A 6 22.69 -19.58 10.76
C GLY A 6 22.79 -18.06 10.74
N GLN A 7 21.71 -17.36 10.39
CA GLN A 7 21.48 -15.95 10.70
C GLN A 7 19.95 -15.77 10.86
N GLY A 8 19.54 -15.28 12.03
CA GLY A 8 18.15 -15.18 12.46
C GLY A 8 17.35 -14.04 11.81
N PRO A 9 16.03 -13.97 12.07
CA PRO A 9 15.14 -12.99 11.45
C PRO A 9 15.39 -11.58 12.00
N GLY A 10 15.64 -10.63 11.10
CA GLY A 10 15.72 -9.18 11.39
C GLY A 10 14.33 -8.53 11.55
N PRO A 11 14.25 -7.26 12.02
CA PRO A 11 13.00 -6.61 12.35
C PRO A 11 12.16 -6.26 11.11
N ALA A 12 10.85 -6.52 11.19
CA ALA A 12 9.86 -6.22 10.16
C ALA A 12 9.59 -4.70 10.02
N SER A 13 9.40 -4.24 8.78
CA SER A 13 8.99 -2.87 8.45
C SER A 13 7.46 -2.78 8.39
N LEU A 14 6.84 -2.01 9.29
CA LEU A 14 5.40 -1.71 9.26
C LEU A 14 5.15 -0.52 8.34
N GLN A 15 4.43 -0.71 7.23
CA GLN A 15 3.85 0.36 6.45
C GLN A 15 2.39 0.53 6.85
N ILE A 16 1.92 1.77 7.00
CA ILE A 16 0.53 2.10 7.34
C ILE A 16 -0.01 2.91 6.17
N ILE A 17 -0.84 2.30 5.34
CA ILE A 17 -1.66 3.00 4.35
C ILE A 17 -3.02 3.23 5.02
N GLY A 18 -3.64 4.40 4.87
CA GLY A 18 -4.82 4.78 5.66
C GLY A 18 -5.96 5.32 4.80
N ARG A 19 -7.16 4.78 4.98
CA ARG A 19 -8.42 5.31 4.41
C ARG A 19 -9.24 5.99 5.51
N ALA A 20 -9.44 7.29 5.43
CA ALA A 20 -10.25 8.03 6.41
C ALA A 20 -11.77 7.83 6.21
N LEU A 21 -12.50 7.45 7.25
CA LEU A 21 -13.96 7.61 7.37
C LEU A 21 -14.30 8.86 8.22
N PRO A 22 -15.49 9.47 8.14
CA PRO A 22 -15.70 10.81 8.69
C PRO A 22 -16.28 10.80 10.11
N SER A 23 -15.66 11.53 11.04
CA SER A 23 -16.32 12.07 12.24
C SER A 23 -16.20 13.60 12.23
N ALA A 24 -17.37 14.25 12.21
CA ALA A 24 -17.68 15.67 12.13
C ALA A 24 -16.59 16.70 12.53
N ALA A 25 -16.07 17.44 11.54
CA ALA A 25 -16.32 18.88 11.33
C ALA A 25 -15.28 19.49 10.37
N ALA A 26 -15.49 19.34 9.05
CA ALA A 26 -15.17 20.28 7.97
C ALA A 26 -15.34 19.56 6.61
N GLY A 27 -16.15 20.12 5.70
CA GLY A 27 -16.18 19.77 4.27
C GLY A 27 -16.83 18.42 3.91
N VAL A 28 -18.04 18.48 3.35
CA VAL A 28 -18.97 17.38 3.06
C VAL A 28 -18.53 16.47 1.90
N CYS A 29 -18.80 15.16 1.98
CA CYS A 29 -19.26 14.39 0.82
C CYS A 29 -20.40 13.43 1.18
N LYS A 30 -21.57 13.68 0.57
CA LYS A 30 -22.75 12.80 0.52
C LYS A 30 -22.79 12.12 -0.86
N ARG A 31 -23.47 10.98 -0.93
CA ARG A 31 -23.77 10.17 -2.13
C ARG A 31 -24.30 11.02 -3.32
N LEU A 32 -23.98 10.60 -4.55
CA LEU A 32 -24.38 11.23 -5.83
C LEU A 32 -25.90 11.22 -6.08
N VAL A 33 -26.49 12.40 -6.37
CA VAL A 33 -27.77 12.65 -7.10
C VAL A 33 -27.65 14.04 -7.81
N PRO A 34 -28.18 14.29 -9.03
CA PRO A 34 -27.77 15.45 -9.86
C PRO A 34 -28.55 16.79 -9.67
N ARG A 35 -27.78 17.92 -9.60
CA ARG A 35 -27.98 19.39 -9.96
C ARG A 35 -29.27 20.16 -9.54
N PRO A 36 -29.35 21.54 -9.53
CA PRO A 36 -28.37 22.65 -9.45
C PRO A 36 -28.69 23.83 -8.45
N ALA A 37 -27.72 24.77 -8.30
CA ALA A 37 -27.82 26.22 -7.99
C ALA A 37 -27.84 26.81 -6.54
N ARG A 38 -27.08 27.92 -6.42
CA ARG A 38 -27.00 29.01 -5.40
C ARG A 38 -26.24 28.77 -4.09
N ALA A 39 -24.99 29.26 -4.06
CA ALA A 39 -24.17 29.43 -2.87
C ALA A 39 -24.11 30.92 -2.47
N ALA A 40 -24.45 31.23 -1.21
CA ALA A 40 -23.93 32.38 -0.48
C ALA A 40 -24.11 32.19 1.03
N GLN A 41 -23.04 32.50 1.77
CA GLN A 41 -23.06 33.06 3.13
C GLN A 41 -23.25 32.08 4.29
N LEU A 42 -22.14 31.70 4.95
CA LEU A 42 -21.89 31.89 6.40
C LEU A 42 -20.54 31.23 6.80
N LEU A 43 -19.45 31.92 6.43
CA LEU A 43 -18.20 31.96 7.18
C LEU A 43 -18.26 33.21 8.07
N ARG A 44 -18.28 33.01 9.40
CA ARG A 44 -18.18 33.97 10.53
C ARG A 44 -18.91 33.29 11.70
N GLU A 45 -18.38 32.98 12.89
CA GLU A 45 -17.29 33.49 13.71
C GLU A 45 -16.96 32.43 14.78
N GLY A 46 -15.72 32.41 15.28
CA GLY A 46 -15.32 31.56 16.41
C GLY A 46 -13.83 31.60 16.69
N ALA A 47 -13.24 32.79 16.59
CA ALA A 47 -11.83 33.04 16.87
C ALA A 47 -11.58 33.41 18.34
N ARG A 48 -10.31 33.23 18.76
CA ARG A 48 -9.57 33.80 19.93
C ARG A 48 -9.58 32.90 21.17
N CYS A 49 -8.48 32.59 21.86
CA CYS A 49 -7.08 33.03 21.87
C CYS A 49 -6.23 31.85 22.44
N GLY A 50 -4.92 31.71 22.25
CA GLY A 50 -3.94 32.74 21.94
C GLY A 50 -2.66 32.21 21.28
N SER A 51 -2.04 33.16 20.58
CA SER A 51 -0.81 33.13 19.81
C SER A 51 0.44 32.76 20.62
N ALA A 52 1.41 32.07 20.00
CA ALA A 52 2.61 32.72 19.44
C ALA A 52 3.70 31.72 18.97
N ARG A 53 4.37 32.14 17.88
CA ARG A 53 5.67 31.72 17.33
C ARG A 53 5.72 30.45 16.46
N LEU A 54 5.85 30.72 15.16
CA LEU A 54 6.59 29.92 14.18
C LEU A 54 7.92 29.44 14.78
N HIS A 55 8.02 28.15 15.07
CA HIS A 55 9.28 27.44 15.10
C HIS A 55 9.22 26.38 14.00
N ARG A 56 10.22 26.39 13.09
CA ARG A 56 10.58 25.20 12.31
C ARG A 56 10.83 24.08 13.33
N ALA A 57 9.85 23.21 13.52
CA ALA A 57 10.09 21.97 14.22
C ALA A 57 10.89 21.07 13.26
N GLU A 58 12.20 20.98 13.48
CA GLU A 58 12.98 19.83 13.00
C GLU A 58 12.24 18.57 13.43
N VAL A 59 11.64 17.86 12.48
CA VAL A 59 11.14 16.51 12.69
C VAL A 59 12.37 15.62 12.82
N ARG A 60 12.89 15.49 14.04
CA ARG A 60 13.92 14.49 14.36
C ARG A 60 13.28 13.11 14.26
N PRO A 61 13.78 12.21 13.40
CA PRO A 61 13.23 10.87 13.29
C PRO A 61 13.55 10.07 14.56
N LEU A 62 12.52 9.61 15.27
CA LEU A 62 12.58 8.81 16.51
C LEU A 62 13.22 7.43 16.34
N TRP A 63 13.72 7.08 15.16
CA TRP A 63 14.36 5.80 14.82
C TRP A 63 15.78 5.64 15.39
N ARG A 64 16.38 6.69 15.97
CA ARG A 64 17.82 6.75 16.26
C ARG A 64 18.34 5.93 17.46
N ASN A 65 17.54 5.13 18.16
CA ASN A 65 17.99 4.43 19.38
C ASN A 65 17.66 2.92 19.48
N LEU A 66 17.43 2.22 18.37
CA LEU A 66 17.25 0.74 18.39
C LEU A 66 18.53 -0.06 18.13
N ALA A 67 19.70 0.52 18.41
CA ALA A 67 20.96 -0.21 18.31
C ALA A 67 21.41 -0.74 19.68
N ARG A 68 21.53 -2.08 19.74
CA ARG A 68 22.23 -2.90 20.76
C ARG A 68 21.45 -3.14 22.05
N HIS A 69 20.74 -4.27 22.15
CA HIS A 69 20.80 -5.19 23.31
C HIS A 69 20.12 -6.54 23.01
N ARG A 70 20.62 -7.59 23.66
CA ARG A 70 20.35 -9.03 23.48
C ARG A 70 18.86 -9.42 23.65
N PRO A 71 18.45 -10.62 23.18
CA PRO A 71 17.05 -11.09 23.25
C PRO A 71 16.69 -11.46 24.68
N ARG A 72 16.10 -10.52 25.42
CA ARG A 72 15.37 -10.80 26.66
C ARG A 72 14.14 -9.90 26.72
N ARG A 73 12.97 -10.54 26.76
CA ARG A 73 11.63 -9.98 26.99
C ARG A 73 11.19 -9.00 25.89
N PHE A 74 10.29 -9.46 25.02
CA PHE A 74 9.26 -8.58 24.49
C PHE A 74 8.51 -8.06 25.72
N CYS A 75 8.89 -6.87 26.20
CA CYS A 75 8.28 -6.29 27.39
C CYS A 75 6.79 -6.14 27.12
N ALA A 76 5.98 -6.75 27.98
CA ALA A 76 4.53 -6.64 28.06
C ALA A 76 4.08 -5.24 28.52
N GLY A 77 4.59 -4.19 27.86
CA GLY A 77 4.45 -2.81 28.27
C GLY A 77 4.65 -1.85 27.11
N ASP A 78 3.82 -1.96 26.08
CA ASP A 78 3.55 -0.86 25.15
C ASP A 78 2.10 -0.95 24.69
N ARG A 79 1.18 -0.65 25.62
CA ARG A 79 -0.22 -0.34 25.28
C ARG A 79 -0.35 0.99 24.50
N ASP A 80 0.76 1.65 24.19
CA ASP A 80 0.81 3.03 23.68
C ASP A 80 0.76 3.13 22.14
N HIS A 81 1.11 2.07 21.41
CA HIS A 81 0.99 2.07 19.94
C HIS A 81 -0.49 2.11 19.47
N ARG A 82 -1.42 1.54 20.26
CA ARG A 82 -2.88 1.67 20.03
C ARG A 82 -3.34 3.14 20.06
N ARG A 83 -2.73 3.96 20.92
CA ARG A 83 -3.08 5.37 21.10
C ARG A 83 -2.42 6.26 20.03
N CYS A 84 -1.25 5.88 19.53
CA CYS A 84 -0.53 6.69 18.54
C CYS A 84 -1.17 6.65 17.15
N ALA A 85 -1.56 5.47 16.63
CA ALA A 85 -2.15 5.35 15.30
C ALA A 85 -3.65 5.71 15.30
N ARG A 86 -4.49 4.98 16.06
CA ARG A 86 -5.94 5.25 16.13
C ARG A 86 -6.30 6.44 17.02
N GLY A 87 -5.50 6.78 18.03
CA GLY A 87 -5.78 7.98 18.84
C GLY A 87 -5.46 9.29 18.12
N ARG A 88 -4.58 9.27 17.11
CA ARG A 88 -4.34 10.42 16.21
C ARG A 88 -5.25 10.40 14.98
N TRP A 89 -5.56 9.21 14.46
CA TRP A 89 -6.38 9.03 13.26
C TRP A 89 -7.45 7.95 13.52
N PRO A 90 -8.55 8.28 14.22
CA PRO A 90 -9.54 7.29 14.67
C PRO A 90 -10.27 6.59 13.54
N ASN A 91 -10.22 7.17 12.33
CA ASN A 91 -11.00 6.71 11.22
C ASN A 91 -10.17 6.16 10.06
N VAL A 92 -8.92 5.70 10.29
CA VAL A 92 -8.10 5.08 9.24
C VAL A 92 -8.10 3.56 9.33
N ASP A 93 -8.25 2.92 8.17
CA ASP A 93 -7.91 1.51 7.99
C ASP A 93 -6.40 1.30 8.17
N ILE A 94 -5.99 0.12 8.67
CA ILE A 94 -4.58 -0.24 8.87
C ILE A 94 -4.29 -1.47 8.03
N LEU A 95 -3.41 -1.31 7.05
CA LEU A 95 -3.01 -2.36 6.13
C LEU A 95 -1.58 -2.76 6.48
N VAL A 96 -1.31 -4.05 6.69
CA VAL A 96 0.01 -4.53 7.15
C VAL A 96 0.66 -5.40 6.11
N GLU A 97 1.88 -5.05 5.77
CA GLU A 97 2.66 -5.62 4.68
C GLU A 97 3.68 -6.68 5.15
N GLY A 98 3.68 -7.87 4.54
CA GLY A 98 4.53 -9.02 4.90
C GLY A 98 5.73 -9.27 3.98
N HIS A 99 5.66 -8.86 2.72
CA HIS A 99 6.67 -8.89 1.66
C HIS A 99 7.25 -10.28 1.42
N ASN A 100 6.40 -11.30 1.48
CA ASN A 100 6.77 -12.70 1.29
C ASN A 100 7.84 -13.20 2.29
N ARG A 101 8.01 -12.54 3.45
CA ARG A 101 9.20 -12.73 4.31
C ARG A 101 9.12 -13.92 5.25
N PHE A 102 7.91 -14.38 5.57
CA PHE A 102 7.74 -15.30 6.69
C PHE A 102 7.54 -16.73 6.22
N SER A 103 7.96 -17.68 7.06
CA SER A 103 7.39 -19.04 7.02
C SER A 103 5.96 -19.01 7.55
N PRO A 104 5.09 -19.98 7.21
CA PRO A 104 3.72 -20.03 7.73
C PRO A 104 3.63 -19.93 9.26
N HIS A 105 4.53 -20.60 9.97
CA HIS A 105 4.60 -20.53 11.43
C HIS A 105 4.87 -19.11 11.94
N THR A 106 5.86 -18.43 11.34
CA THR A 106 6.26 -17.08 11.76
C THR A 106 5.18 -16.07 11.38
N ALA A 107 4.59 -16.20 10.19
CA ALA A 107 3.48 -15.37 9.75
C ALA A 107 2.32 -15.38 10.76
N LEU A 108 1.94 -16.56 11.24
CA LEU A 108 0.85 -16.69 12.21
C LEU A 108 1.20 -16.07 13.58
N GLN A 109 2.45 -16.18 14.03
CA GLN A 109 2.89 -15.48 15.24
C GLN A 109 2.77 -13.96 15.09
N PHE A 110 3.13 -13.41 13.92
CA PHE A 110 2.94 -11.99 13.64
C PHE A 110 1.45 -11.62 13.57
N ALA A 111 0.64 -12.42 12.90
CA ALA A 111 -0.80 -12.22 12.81
C ALA A 111 -1.48 -12.19 14.19
N ASP A 112 -1.15 -13.14 15.08
CA ASP A 112 -1.64 -13.18 16.46
C ASP A 112 -1.21 -11.94 17.25
N ALA A 113 0.06 -11.54 17.11
CA ALA A 113 0.60 -10.36 17.81
C ALA A 113 -0.10 -9.07 17.36
N MET A 114 -0.45 -8.96 16.07
CA MET A 114 -1.07 -7.76 15.52
C MET A 114 -2.60 -7.78 15.50
N ALA A 115 -3.25 -8.92 15.76
CA ALA A 115 -4.71 -9.07 15.76
C ALA A 115 -5.42 -8.00 16.60
N SER A 116 -4.82 -7.63 17.74
CA SER A 116 -5.41 -6.64 18.65
C SER A 116 -5.45 -5.21 18.11
N TYR A 117 -4.75 -4.93 17.01
CA TYR A 117 -4.82 -3.65 16.29
C TYR A 117 -5.90 -3.65 15.19
N GLN A 118 -6.54 -4.79 14.94
CA GLN A 118 -7.57 -4.99 13.92
C GLN A 118 -7.14 -4.43 12.55
N PRO A 119 -6.00 -4.89 12.00
CA PRO A 119 -5.63 -4.54 10.64
C PRO A 119 -6.70 -5.04 9.66
N THR A 120 -6.92 -4.26 8.62
CA THR A 120 -7.82 -4.56 7.51
C THR A 120 -7.35 -5.79 6.76
N TRP A 121 -6.02 -5.94 6.57
CA TRP A 121 -5.42 -7.17 6.09
C TRP A 121 -3.96 -7.34 6.54
N PHE A 122 -3.47 -8.57 6.36
CA PHE A 122 -2.07 -8.96 6.34
C PHE A 122 -1.69 -9.40 4.92
N GLU A 123 -0.86 -8.60 4.28
CA GLU A 123 -0.48 -8.76 2.88
C GLU A 123 0.74 -9.64 2.71
N THR A 124 0.69 -10.48 1.69
CA THR A 124 1.77 -11.37 1.24
C THR A 124 2.61 -11.97 2.37
N PRO A 125 1.98 -12.62 3.37
CA PRO A 125 2.69 -13.05 4.58
C PRO A 125 3.80 -14.07 4.29
N VAL A 126 3.64 -14.90 3.27
CA VAL A 126 4.53 -16.01 2.93
C VAL A 126 4.85 -16.00 1.43
N PRO A 127 5.97 -16.60 1.00
CA PRO A 127 6.34 -16.65 -0.41
C PRO A 127 5.25 -17.27 -1.33
N PRO A 128 5.07 -16.73 -2.56
CA PRO A 128 3.96 -17.08 -3.45
C PRO A 128 4.17 -18.42 -4.16
N GLN A 129 5.37 -18.99 -4.15
CA GLN A 129 5.71 -20.19 -4.92
C GLN A 129 4.91 -21.43 -4.48
N ARG A 130 4.33 -21.41 -3.27
CA ARG A 130 3.49 -22.48 -2.75
C ARG A 130 2.16 -21.90 -2.27
N ILE A 131 1.17 -21.86 -3.16
CA ILE A 131 -0.19 -21.38 -2.87
C ILE A 131 -0.79 -22.07 -1.64
N SER A 132 -0.51 -23.37 -1.45
CA SER A 132 -0.95 -24.12 -0.27
C SER A 132 -0.47 -23.53 1.07
N GLN A 133 0.71 -22.90 1.11
CA GLN A 133 1.22 -22.24 2.31
C GLN A 133 0.51 -20.91 2.57
N MET A 134 0.20 -20.15 1.51
CA MET A 134 -0.62 -18.95 1.62
C MET A 134 -2.01 -19.29 2.17
N VAL A 135 -2.62 -20.35 1.64
CA VAL A 135 -3.92 -20.88 2.09
C VAL A 135 -3.87 -21.35 3.54
N GLU A 136 -2.79 -22.04 3.96
CA GLU A 136 -2.60 -22.46 5.35
C GLU A 136 -2.63 -21.25 6.31
N VAL A 137 -1.90 -20.18 5.97
CA VAL A 137 -1.88 -18.96 6.79
C VAL A 137 -3.23 -18.28 6.78
N ALA A 138 -3.84 -18.10 5.61
CA ALA A 138 -5.14 -17.44 5.48
C ALA A 138 -6.25 -18.12 6.29
N LYS A 139 -6.26 -19.47 6.35
CA LYS A 139 -7.25 -20.23 7.14
C LYS A 139 -7.06 -20.13 8.65
N ARG A 140 -5.84 -19.83 9.12
CA ARG A 140 -5.47 -19.86 10.55
C ARG A 140 -5.27 -18.46 11.14
N SER A 141 -5.00 -17.48 10.29
CA SER A 141 -4.72 -16.11 10.71
C SER A 141 -5.96 -15.46 11.34
N PRO A 142 -5.83 -14.81 12.50
CA PRO A 142 -6.89 -13.97 13.06
C PRO A 142 -7.10 -12.66 12.30
N VAL A 143 -6.23 -12.35 11.33
CA VAL A 143 -6.27 -11.17 10.46
C VAL A 143 -6.57 -11.62 9.03
N PRO A 144 -7.46 -10.94 8.28
CA PRO A 144 -7.69 -11.25 6.87
C PRO A 144 -6.38 -11.23 6.06
N VAL A 145 -6.16 -12.21 5.18
CA VAL A 145 -4.97 -12.23 4.32
C VAL A 145 -5.31 -11.59 2.97
N ALA A 146 -4.41 -10.75 2.47
CA ALA A 146 -4.42 -10.23 1.10
C ALA A 146 -3.18 -10.75 0.34
N CYS A 147 -3.34 -11.08 -0.94
CA CYS A 147 -2.20 -11.41 -1.81
C CYS A 147 -2.60 -11.34 -3.28
N GLY A 148 -1.61 -11.36 -4.17
CA GLY A 148 -1.86 -11.49 -5.61
C GLY A 148 -0.80 -10.86 -6.52
N GLU A 149 0.06 -10.00 -5.97
CA GLU A 149 1.01 -9.19 -6.76
C GLU A 149 2.03 -10.03 -7.54
N ASP A 150 2.40 -11.20 -6.99
CA ASP A 150 3.36 -12.14 -7.55
C ASP A 150 2.71 -13.35 -8.26
N TYR A 151 1.42 -13.24 -8.63
CA TYR A 151 0.76 -14.23 -9.47
C TYR A 151 0.61 -13.71 -10.90
N TYR A 152 1.13 -14.49 -11.86
CA TYR A 152 1.35 -14.04 -13.24
C TYR A 152 0.40 -14.70 -14.25
N SER A 153 -0.55 -15.51 -13.79
CA SER A 153 -1.50 -16.21 -14.66
C SER A 153 -2.86 -16.37 -14.01
N ALA A 154 -3.93 -16.39 -14.81
CA ALA A 154 -5.29 -16.65 -14.33
C ALA A 154 -5.41 -17.99 -13.58
N GLN A 155 -4.60 -18.99 -13.97
CA GLN A 155 -4.60 -20.32 -13.37
C GLN A 155 -4.14 -20.28 -11.92
N GLN A 156 -3.15 -19.46 -11.57
CA GLN A 156 -2.71 -19.29 -10.18
C GLN A 156 -3.81 -18.67 -9.33
N PHE A 157 -4.55 -17.69 -9.86
CA PHE A 157 -5.71 -17.12 -9.16
C PHE A 157 -6.85 -18.13 -9.04
N ALA A 158 -7.12 -18.93 -10.07
CA ALA A 158 -8.12 -19.99 -10.02
C ALA A 158 -7.78 -21.05 -8.97
N GLU A 159 -6.52 -21.47 -8.88
CA GLU A 159 -6.03 -22.38 -7.84
C GLU A 159 -6.21 -21.78 -6.44
N LEU A 160 -5.75 -20.54 -6.22
CA LEU A 160 -5.88 -19.84 -4.94
C LEU A 160 -7.35 -19.73 -4.50
N LEU A 161 -8.24 -19.30 -5.41
CA LEU A 161 -9.66 -19.10 -5.12
C LEU A 161 -10.39 -20.42 -4.88
N SER A 162 -9.96 -21.52 -5.49
CA SER A 162 -10.57 -22.86 -5.27
C SER A 162 -10.49 -23.35 -3.82
N HIS A 163 -9.66 -22.73 -2.99
CA HIS A 163 -9.51 -23.07 -1.58
C HIS A 163 -10.42 -22.26 -0.64
N ASP A 164 -11.13 -21.26 -1.14
CA ASP A 164 -12.04 -20.36 -0.39
C ASP A 164 -11.42 -19.81 0.91
N ALA A 165 -10.15 -19.39 0.83
CA ALA A 165 -9.37 -18.95 1.99
C ALA A 165 -8.96 -17.46 1.91
N VAL A 166 -8.71 -16.95 0.71
CA VAL A 166 -8.26 -15.57 0.48
C VAL A 166 -9.33 -14.86 -0.34
N HIS A 167 -9.81 -13.72 0.17
CA HIS A 167 -10.92 -12.97 -0.42
C HIS A 167 -10.54 -11.52 -0.78
N ILE A 168 -9.29 -11.10 -0.51
CA ILE A 168 -8.76 -9.79 -0.90
C ILE A 168 -7.62 -10.06 -1.88
N ILE A 169 -7.84 -9.77 -3.16
CA ILE A 169 -6.92 -10.12 -4.23
C ILE A 169 -6.24 -8.88 -4.81
N GLN A 170 -4.92 -8.91 -4.81
CA GLN A 170 -4.04 -7.81 -5.22
C GLN A 170 -3.35 -8.11 -6.53
N LEU A 171 -4.13 -8.41 -7.57
CA LEU A 171 -3.61 -8.68 -8.90
C LEU A 171 -2.79 -7.50 -9.45
N GLU A 172 -1.76 -7.79 -10.26
CA GLU A 172 -0.91 -6.81 -10.92
C GLU A 172 -1.20 -6.79 -12.44
N PRO A 173 -1.90 -5.76 -12.94
CA PRO A 173 -2.26 -5.67 -14.35
C PRO A 173 -1.08 -5.54 -15.30
N GLN A 174 0.08 -5.06 -14.85
CA GLN A 174 1.27 -4.99 -15.71
C GLN A 174 1.81 -6.36 -16.10
N TYR A 175 1.68 -7.36 -15.21
CA TYR A 175 2.09 -8.72 -15.52
C TYR A 175 1.02 -9.50 -16.27
N LEU A 176 -0.25 -9.33 -15.89
CA LEU A 176 -1.37 -10.10 -16.43
C LEU A 176 -1.89 -9.53 -17.77
N GLY A 177 -1.75 -8.23 -17.96
CA GLY A 177 -2.50 -7.48 -18.96
C GLY A 177 -3.97 -7.27 -18.56
N MET A 178 -4.64 -6.35 -19.25
CA MET A 178 -6.01 -5.94 -18.89
C MET A 178 -7.06 -7.05 -19.05
N THR A 179 -6.99 -7.81 -20.14
CA THR A 179 -7.99 -8.85 -20.44
C THR A 179 -7.99 -9.93 -19.36
N VAL A 180 -6.81 -10.44 -19.00
CA VAL A 180 -6.67 -11.46 -17.95
C VAL A 180 -7.01 -10.86 -16.59
N SER A 181 -6.60 -9.62 -16.31
CA SER A 181 -6.97 -8.94 -15.06
C SER A 181 -8.48 -8.85 -14.88
N LYS A 182 -9.23 -8.49 -15.94
CA LYS A 182 -10.70 -8.48 -15.91
C LYS A 182 -11.30 -9.86 -15.68
N GLN A 183 -10.72 -10.92 -16.25
CA GLN A 183 -11.15 -12.29 -15.97
C GLN A 183 -10.94 -12.65 -14.50
N VAL A 184 -9.77 -12.31 -13.94
CA VAL A 184 -9.45 -12.51 -12.53
C VAL A 184 -10.42 -11.73 -11.64
N CYS A 185 -10.70 -10.46 -11.91
CA CYS A 185 -11.71 -9.68 -11.17
C CYS A 185 -13.08 -10.39 -11.16
N GLY A 186 -13.49 -10.97 -12.29
CA GLY A 186 -14.72 -11.75 -12.41
C GLY A 186 -14.70 -13.03 -11.56
N MET A 187 -13.59 -13.78 -11.57
CA MET A 187 -13.41 -14.96 -10.70
C MET A 187 -13.49 -14.56 -9.23
N VAL A 188 -12.80 -13.50 -8.83
CA VAL A 188 -12.82 -13.00 -7.45
C VAL A 188 -14.25 -12.61 -7.03
N ASN A 189 -14.99 -11.94 -7.91
CA ASN A 189 -16.39 -11.58 -7.65
C ASN A 189 -17.29 -12.82 -7.46
N ALA A 190 -17.06 -13.89 -8.23
CA ALA A 190 -17.80 -15.14 -8.09
C ALA A 190 -17.56 -15.85 -6.75
N HIS A 191 -16.38 -15.65 -6.14
CA HIS A 191 -16.04 -16.13 -4.81
C HIS A 191 -16.39 -15.12 -3.69
N ASN A 192 -17.24 -14.12 -3.97
CA ASN A 192 -17.59 -13.04 -3.04
C ASN A 192 -16.38 -12.27 -2.46
N GLY A 193 -15.27 -12.27 -3.20
CA GLY A 193 -14.07 -11.53 -2.85
C GLY A 193 -14.05 -10.13 -3.45
N VAL A 194 -13.07 -9.36 -3.01
CA VAL A 194 -12.78 -8.01 -3.50
C VAL A 194 -11.39 -7.93 -4.11
N THR A 195 -11.21 -6.96 -4.99
CA THR A 195 -9.92 -6.65 -5.63
C THR A 195 -9.36 -5.34 -5.10
N ALA A 196 -8.05 -5.33 -4.85
CA ALA A 196 -7.27 -4.15 -4.52
C ALA A 196 -5.97 -4.21 -5.35
N PRO A 197 -6.03 -3.89 -6.65
CA PRO A 197 -4.88 -4.07 -7.53
C PRO A 197 -3.62 -3.39 -7.01
N HIS A 198 -2.53 -4.13 -7.08
CA HIS A 198 -1.21 -3.67 -6.67
C HIS A 198 -0.72 -2.59 -7.64
N SER A 199 -0.13 -1.52 -7.11
CA SER A 199 0.35 -0.36 -7.86
C SER A 199 1.57 0.29 -7.21
N ALA A 200 2.66 -0.48 -7.08
CA ALA A 200 3.94 -0.01 -6.55
C ALA A 200 5.00 0.36 -7.61
N GLN A 201 4.59 0.54 -8.87
CA GLN A 201 5.50 0.87 -9.97
C GLN A 201 5.52 2.39 -10.24
N GLY A 202 5.32 2.81 -11.48
CA GLY A 202 5.24 4.23 -11.87
C GLY A 202 3.80 4.71 -12.11
N PRO A 203 3.61 5.98 -12.50
CA PRO A 203 2.29 6.59 -12.65
C PRO A 203 1.41 5.93 -13.73
N LEU A 204 2.02 5.29 -14.74
CA LEU A 204 1.28 4.49 -15.71
C LEU A 204 0.58 3.29 -15.04
N CYS A 205 1.22 2.68 -14.04
CA CYS A 205 0.63 1.59 -13.24
C CYS A 205 -0.63 2.06 -12.53
N SER A 206 -0.51 3.19 -11.84
CA SER A 206 -1.60 3.81 -11.10
C SER A 206 -2.76 4.11 -12.05
N LEU A 207 -2.47 4.58 -13.27
CA LEU A 207 -3.50 4.81 -14.29
C LEU A 207 -4.19 3.53 -14.76
N VAL A 208 -3.42 2.51 -15.10
CA VAL A 208 -3.96 1.21 -15.54
C VAL A 208 -4.82 0.58 -14.44
N CYS A 209 -4.35 0.60 -13.19
CA CYS A 209 -5.10 0.10 -12.04
C CYS A 209 -6.37 0.91 -11.80
N ALA A 210 -6.33 2.25 -11.94
CA ALA A 210 -7.51 3.08 -11.77
C ALA A 210 -8.60 2.75 -12.80
N HIS A 211 -8.24 2.54 -14.08
CA HIS A 211 -9.18 2.10 -15.12
C HIS A 211 -9.74 0.70 -14.86
N LEU A 212 -8.91 -0.24 -14.36
CA LEU A 212 -9.38 -1.55 -13.96
C LEU A 212 -10.40 -1.46 -12.82
N ASN A 213 -10.13 -0.60 -11.85
CA ASN A 213 -10.97 -0.38 -10.67
C ASN A 213 -12.33 0.21 -11.04
N THR A 214 -12.37 1.24 -11.88
CA THR A 214 -13.65 1.85 -12.33
C THR A 214 -14.49 0.89 -13.15
N ALA A 215 -13.86 -0.03 -13.89
CA ALA A 215 -14.56 -1.04 -14.67
C ALA A 215 -15.04 -2.26 -13.83
N THR A 216 -14.75 -2.33 -12.53
CA THR A 216 -14.90 -3.57 -11.72
C THR A 216 -15.78 -3.34 -10.50
N PRO A 217 -16.88 -4.10 -10.32
CA PRO A 217 -17.87 -3.83 -9.27
C PRO A 217 -17.37 -4.20 -7.86
N ASN A 218 -16.43 -5.14 -7.74
CA ASN A 218 -15.86 -5.62 -6.49
C ASN A 218 -14.48 -4.99 -6.20
N PHE A 219 -14.26 -3.76 -6.63
CA PHE A 219 -13.10 -2.96 -6.24
C PHE A 219 -13.21 -2.50 -4.78
N PHE A 220 -12.12 -2.62 -4.01
CA PHE A 220 -12.08 -2.25 -2.60
C PHE A 220 -11.30 -0.96 -2.31
N ILE A 221 -10.00 -0.92 -2.64
CA ILE A 221 -9.12 0.23 -2.41
C ILE A 221 -8.01 0.27 -3.45
N HIS A 222 -7.56 1.47 -3.82
CA HIS A 222 -6.50 1.70 -4.80
C HIS A 222 -5.20 2.02 -4.06
N GLU A 223 -4.14 1.27 -4.35
CA GLU A 223 -2.80 1.57 -3.88
C GLU A 223 -2.18 2.69 -4.72
N ILE A 224 -1.48 3.63 -4.09
CA ILE A 224 -0.80 4.72 -4.80
C ILE A 224 0.45 5.18 -4.05
N PHE A 225 1.56 5.23 -4.78
CA PHE A 225 2.85 5.75 -4.30
C PHE A 225 3.31 7.00 -5.04
N ASP A 226 2.56 7.47 -6.04
CA ASP A 226 2.99 8.54 -6.95
C ASP A 226 3.45 9.82 -6.24
N ASP A 227 2.84 10.17 -5.11
CA ASP A 227 3.22 11.34 -4.31
C ASP A 227 4.52 11.17 -3.50
N PHE A 228 5.03 9.93 -3.39
CA PHE A 228 6.33 9.61 -2.77
C PHE A 228 7.47 9.47 -3.78
N ASN A 229 7.16 9.47 -5.08
CA ASN A 229 8.16 9.43 -6.14
C ASN A 229 8.83 10.81 -6.30
N ASP A 230 9.94 10.84 -7.04
CA ASP A 230 10.57 12.10 -7.41
C ASP A 230 9.61 12.98 -8.23
N ASP A 231 9.65 14.30 -8.01
CA ASP A 231 8.71 15.26 -8.62
C ASP A 231 8.57 15.11 -10.15
N TRP A 232 9.67 14.75 -10.83
CA TRP A 232 9.69 14.59 -12.28
C TRP A 232 8.83 13.41 -12.78
N SER A 233 8.58 12.38 -11.95
CA SER A 233 7.83 11.19 -12.36
C SER A 233 6.40 11.53 -12.77
N ARG A 234 5.80 12.57 -12.17
CA ARG A 234 4.46 13.05 -12.54
C ARG A 234 4.36 13.49 -14.00
N ASN A 235 5.48 13.92 -14.58
CA ASN A 235 5.55 14.40 -15.97
C ASN A 235 5.73 13.27 -16.99
N ILE A 236 5.86 12.01 -16.55
CA ILE A 236 5.89 10.82 -17.44
C ILE A 236 4.56 10.67 -18.19
N LEU A 237 3.45 11.08 -17.59
CA LEU A 237 2.14 11.12 -18.24
C LEU A 237 1.82 12.55 -18.65
N THR A 238 1.20 12.73 -19.82
CA THR A 238 0.67 14.04 -20.23
C THR A 238 -0.39 14.57 -19.26
N LYS A 239 -1.07 13.66 -18.55
CA LYS A 239 -2.04 13.94 -17.49
C LYS A 239 -1.80 12.98 -16.32
N PRO A 240 -1.14 13.42 -15.23
CA PRO A 240 -0.95 12.58 -14.06
C PRO A 240 -2.25 12.39 -13.28
N ILE A 241 -2.32 11.29 -12.54
CA ILE A 241 -3.36 11.09 -11.54
C ILE A 241 -3.06 11.96 -10.32
N ASN A 242 -4.09 12.59 -9.78
CA ASN A 242 -4.02 13.32 -8.53
C ASN A 242 -4.94 12.66 -7.50
N VAL A 243 -4.47 12.57 -6.26
CA VAL A 243 -5.28 12.16 -5.12
C VAL A 243 -5.86 13.39 -4.47
N GLU A 244 -7.18 13.53 -4.52
CA GLU A 244 -7.90 14.62 -3.88
C GLU A 244 -8.80 14.07 -2.79
N ASN A 245 -8.54 14.48 -1.54
CA ASN A 245 -9.29 14.03 -0.36
C ASN A 245 -9.37 12.50 -0.20
N GLY A 246 -8.33 11.77 -0.64
CA GLY A 246 -8.28 10.30 -0.59
C GLY A 246 -8.99 9.60 -1.74
N TYR A 247 -9.35 10.33 -2.80
CA TYR A 247 -10.00 9.79 -4.01
C TYR A 247 -9.19 10.13 -5.26
N ILE A 248 -9.30 9.27 -6.27
CA ILE A 248 -8.78 9.50 -7.61
C ILE A 248 -9.98 9.71 -8.52
N GLU A 249 -9.99 10.81 -9.25
CA GLU A 249 -10.98 11.09 -10.28
C GLU A 249 -10.37 10.82 -11.66
N LEU A 250 -11.05 9.98 -12.45
CA LEU A 250 -10.67 9.75 -13.84
C LEU A 250 -11.51 10.64 -14.74
N SER A 251 -10.85 11.33 -15.66
CA SER A 251 -11.51 12.16 -16.67
C SER A 251 -12.11 11.29 -17.77
N ASP A 252 -13.32 11.65 -18.21
CA ASP A 252 -14.01 11.09 -19.38
C ASP A 252 -13.83 11.94 -20.65
N GLU A 253 -13.02 13.00 -20.58
CA GLU A 253 -12.83 13.97 -21.67
C GLU A 253 -12.02 13.39 -22.84
N TYR A 254 -11.17 12.39 -22.58
CA TYR A 254 -10.27 11.79 -23.59
C TYR A 254 -10.48 10.28 -23.68
N PRO A 255 -10.43 9.71 -24.90
CA PRO A 255 -10.56 8.27 -25.10
C PRO A 255 -9.32 7.52 -24.60
N GLY A 256 -9.45 6.19 -24.47
CA GLY A 256 -8.36 5.31 -24.07
C GLY A 256 -8.00 5.47 -22.60
N TRP A 257 -6.72 5.67 -22.31
CA TRP A 257 -6.23 5.79 -20.93
C TRP A 257 -6.48 7.15 -20.30
N GLY A 258 -6.92 8.16 -21.06
CA GLY A 258 -7.07 9.53 -20.56
C GLY A 258 -5.76 10.30 -20.41
N ALA A 259 -4.62 9.67 -20.73
CA ALA A 259 -3.29 10.26 -20.77
C ALA A 259 -2.42 9.51 -21.80
N ASP A 260 -1.39 10.19 -22.30
CA ASP A 260 -0.33 9.64 -23.15
C ASP A 260 1.01 9.65 -22.41
N LEU A 261 1.97 8.86 -22.90
CA LEU A 261 3.35 8.90 -22.43
C LEU A 261 4.08 10.13 -22.96
N ASN A 262 4.75 10.84 -22.07
CA ASN A 262 5.66 11.91 -22.40
C ASN A 262 7.07 11.34 -22.64
N TYR A 263 7.33 10.91 -23.87
CA TYR A 263 8.62 10.33 -24.26
C TYR A 263 9.80 11.30 -24.08
N ASP A 264 9.58 12.61 -24.24
CA ASP A 264 10.62 13.62 -24.04
C ASP A 264 11.07 13.70 -22.57
N GLU A 265 10.13 13.57 -21.62
CA GLU A 265 10.47 13.50 -20.21
C GLU A 265 11.16 12.17 -19.86
N ILE A 266 10.61 11.05 -20.34
CA ILE A 266 11.19 9.72 -20.11
C ILE A 266 12.64 9.66 -20.61
N ALA A 267 12.94 10.27 -21.77
CA ALA A 267 14.28 10.28 -22.35
C ALA A 267 15.32 11.02 -21.48
N LYS A 268 14.91 11.95 -20.61
CA LYS A 268 15.80 12.65 -19.68
C LYS A 268 16.25 11.77 -18.51
N HIS A 269 15.52 10.69 -18.23
CA HIS A 269 15.71 9.82 -17.06
C HIS A 269 15.94 8.36 -17.49
N PRO A 270 17.02 8.06 -18.25
CA PRO A 270 17.31 6.71 -18.68
C PRO A 270 17.54 5.78 -17.49
N TYR A 271 17.18 4.50 -17.65
CA TYR A 271 17.42 3.49 -16.63
C TYR A 271 18.90 3.43 -16.25
N ASN A 272 19.17 3.52 -14.95
CA ASN A 272 20.51 3.35 -14.40
C ASN A 272 20.57 2.01 -13.65
N PRO A 273 21.41 1.05 -14.09
CA PRO A 273 21.53 -0.25 -13.43
C PRO A 273 22.05 -0.17 -11.98
N ASN A 274 22.63 0.96 -11.59
CA ASN A 274 23.08 1.20 -10.21
C ASN A 274 21.97 1.76 -9.31
N ASN A 275 20.76 2.01 -9.84
CA ASN A 275 19.59 2.42 -9.04
C ASN A 275 18.94 1.21 -8.37
N TYR A 276 19.63 0.64 -7.37
CA TYR A 276 19.07 -0.36 -6.47
C TYR A 276 19.24 0.09 -5.02
N LEU A 277 18.36 -0.40 -4.14
CA LEU A 277 18.46 -0.17 -2.70
C LEU A 277 19.44 -1.17 -2.09
N PRO A 278 20.59 -0.75 -1.54
CA PRO A 278 21.57 -1.67 -0.96
C PRO A 278 21.13 -2.07 0.46
N LEU A 279 20.07 -2.88 0.59
CA LEU A 279 19.34 -3.16 1.85
C LEU A 279 20.16 -3.72 3.03
N PHE A 280 21.45 -3.99 2.85
CA PHE A 280 22.35 -4.50 3.89
C PHE A 280 23.65 -3.70 4.03
N ARG A 281 23.77 -2.58 3.33
CA ARG A 281 24.91 -1.66 3.45
C ARG A 281 24.66 -0.67 4.59
N ALA A 282 25.68 -0.33 5.36
CA ALA A 282 25.57 0.76 6.32
C ALA A 282 25.12 2.06 5.62
N GLY A 283 24.06 2.71 6.12
CA GLY A 283 23.49 3.92 5.50
C GLY A 283 22.39 3.65 4.47
N TRP A 284 21.97 2.39 4.24
CA TRP A 284 20.89 2.04 3.31
C TRP A 284 19.59 2.80 3.62
N GLU A 285 19.35 3.08 4.90
CA GLU A 285 18.14 3.78 5.37
C GLU A 285 18.04 5.21 4.83
N ARG A 286 19.16 5.78 4.38
CA ARG A 286 19.21 7.13 3.79
C ARG A 286 18.77 7.16 2.33
N ARG A 287 18.59 5.99 1.69
CA ARG A 287 18.18 5.85 0.28
C ARG A 287 19.04 6.67 -0.70
N VAL A 288 20.31 6.87 -0.36
CA VAL A 288 21.25 7.57 -1.24
C VAL A 288 21.72 6.59 -2.30
N ALA A 289 21.64 7.00 -3.57
CA ALA A 289 22.11 6.20 -4.69
C ALA A 289 23.58 5.81 -4.50
N VAL A 290 23.89 4.55 -4.81
CA VAL A 290 25.27 4.07 -4.79
C VAL A 290 25.95 4.58 -6.07
N THR A 291 26.71 5.67 -5.94
CA THR A 291 27.44 6.26 -7.06
C THR A 291 28.71 5.49 -7.41
N GLU A 292 29.26 4.72 -6.47
CA GLU A 292 30.54 3.99 -6.66
C GLU A 292 30.55 2.63 -5.94
N GLY A 293 31.06 1.62 -6.66
CA GLY A 293 31.29 0.25 -6.17
C GLY A 293 30.36 -0.77 -6.83
N ARG A 294 30.88 -1.54 -7.80
CA ARG A 294 30.25 -2.80 -8.23
C ARG A 294 30.35 -3.81 -7.08
N PHE A 295 29.30 -4.58 -6.87
CA PHE A 295 29.37 -5.83 -6.10
C PHE A 295 30.14 -6.90 -6.87
#